data_AF-A0A8T5QVJ8-F1
#
_entry.id   AF-A0A8T5QVJ8-F1
#
_cell.length_a   1.000
_cell.length_b   1.000
_cell.length_c   1.000
_cell.angle_alpha   90.00
_cell.angle_beta   90.00
_cell.angle_gamma   90.00
#
_symmetry.space_group_name_H-M   'P 1'
#
loop_
_entity.id
_entity.type
_entity.pdbx_description
1 polymer ?
#
loop_
_entity_poly.entity_id
_entity_poly.type
_entity_poly.pdbx_seq_one_letter_code
_entity_poly.pdbx_strand_id
1 'polypeptide(L)'
;MGLKGLFFTIDALLGLILIISVITSSSVLFIEDDFEIESHLGEDLIYIFSEVPIQDLDESNINNLIGNGTATGEESVFELIGQEYAKGNEEIIDDIIGNLVSGLIKDKEGIAIYLEEDLVFFKETTSDRSREVYNTFISGIEKNKPTKGYVSRAVNYGGLYEQELIIPINTQGSGWKGNDADPGRFITTKNFEVPSNITLLQAELKIALEIEDKGSDWDVANINNLCYFKKSDLNFEFSDSVVQDFNIYNCINSGNNFIKIEGQNQGSNGRINPGMRIYLRYEQNVVTTVTPNQRITKRYYFDNLKSIPPSGGCSGAWQTLAFRIPEDASNFTGTLNLEATGITDFTGNQNFKDWNSDVQRQKDYDYILFVNGNEPYDYDGSPSSNFNISYNISSELIESTNVITVFFNNYGDTCWGGNTIELKADSVAQTGSYVEVSYDMEYPYKFGSLKFNKVQEFNDGPDKEVLTDFSFPNESVQKGDVFVNLVQRSAVNPSVYAEINNPPTDLAYQNKLLKAVPSNIFIPDTMTSFNTKNYVFALDKSNNYILPDSAINYEFYIPISVPFGDVFNTSEEANNDSIARLQELMGEYYNENFDLSSSSITDVPTLWGPLNVEVVIWK
;
A
#
# COMPACT_ATOMS: atom_id res chain seq x y z
N MET A 1 -35.83 21.21 61.60
CA MET A 1 -35.03 19.99 61.34
C MET A 1 -35.75 18.80 61.97
N GLY A 2 -36.27 17.88 61.17
CA GLY A 2 -37.07 16.75 61.67
C GLY A 2 -36.19 15.67 62.33
N LEU A 3 -36.76 14.89 63.25
CA LEU A 3 -36.06 13.80 63.96
C LEU A 3 -35.23 12.89 63.04
N LYS A 4 -35.68 12.67 61.79
CA LYS A 4 -34.96 11.88 60.79
C LYS A 4 -33.58 12.44 60.41
N GLY A 5 -33.43 13.77 60.39
CA GLY A 5 -32.14 14.41 60.14
C GLY A 5 -31.17 14.25 61.31
N LEU A 6 -31.69 14.26 62.55
CA LEU A 6 -30.88 14.04 63.75
C LEU A 6 -30.31 12.62 63.80
N PHE A 7 -31.12 11.61 63.47
CA PHE A 7 -30.65 10.21 63.42
C PHE A 7 -29.62 9.99 62.32
N PHE A 8 -29.80 10.60 61.14
CA PHE A 8 -28.81 10.51 60.07
C PHE A 8 -27.46 11.13 60.48
N THR A 9 -27.47 12.29 61.15
CA THR A 9 -26.23 12.91 61.62
C THR A 9 -25.55 12.10 62.72
N ILE A 10 -26.32 11.48 63.63
CA ILE A 10 -25.77 10.62 64.69
C ILE A 10 -25.17 9.34 64.10
N ASP A 11 -25.86 8.68 63.17
CA ASP A 11 -25.35 7.47 62.50
C ASP A 11 -24.10 7.78 61.67
N ALA A 12 -24.06 8.92 60.97
CA ALA A 12 -22.87 9.36 60.24
C ALA A 12 -21.70 9.65 61.19
N LEU A 13 -21.96 10.25 62.35
CA LEU A 13 -20.93 10.53 63.35
C LEU A 13 -20.41 9.22 63.99
N LEU A 14 -21.29 8.27 64.30
CA LEU A 14 -20.92 6.96 64.82
C LEU A 14 -20.12 6.17 63.78
N GLY A 15 -20.53 6.20 62.51
CA GLY A 15 -19.79 5.60 61.40
C GLY A 15 -18.40 6.20 61.24
N LEU A 16 -18.27 7.53 61.33
CA LEU A 16 -16.98 8.22 61.27
C LEU A 16 -16.07 7.83 62.46
N ILE A 17 -16.62 7.79 63.68
CA ILE A 17 -15.88 7.36 64.87
C ILE A 17 -15.41 5.91 64.72
N LEU A 18 -16.25 5.04 64.14
CA LEU A 18 -15.90 3.63 63.94
C LEU A 18 -14.80 3.48 62.88
N ILE A 19 -14.86 4.25 61.79
CA ILE A 19 -13.80 4.30 60.77
C ILE A 19 -12.49 4.82 61.37
N ILE A 20 -12.53 5.93 62.12
CA ILE A 20 -11.35 6.48 62.80
C ILE A 20 -10.81 5.49 63.84
N SER A 21 -11.68 4.77 64.55
CA SER A 21 -11.26 3.74 65.52
C SER A 21 -10.63 2.55 64.83
N VAL A 22 -11.12 2.11 63.66
CA VAL A 22 -10.49 1.05 62.86
C VAL A 22 -9.15 1.52 62.31
N ILE A 23 -9.06 2.74 61.78
CA ILE A 23 -7.80 3.31 61.28
C ILE A 23 -6.80 3.39 62.44
N THR A 24 -7.15 4.04 63.55
CA THR A 24 -6.24 4.18 64.70
C THR A 24 -5.90 2.86 65.38
N SER A 25 -6.83 1.91 65.48
CA SER A 25 -6.51 0.57 66.00
C SER A 25 -5.63 -0.23 65.03
N SER A 26 -5.81 -0.09 63.72
CA SER A 26 -4.85 -0.64 62.74
C SER A 26 -3.49 0.04 62.83
N SER A 27 -3.42 1.35 63.07
CA SER A 27 -2.16 2.09 63.26
C SER A 27 -1.43 1.73 64.56
N VAL A 28 -2.15 1.32 65.61
CA VAL A 28 -1.55 0.91 66.91
C VAL A 28 -1.25 -0.60 66.94
N LEU A 29 -1.87 -1.39 66.05
CA LEU A 29 -1.55 -2.81 65.86
C LEU A 29 -0.46 -3.06 64.80
N PHE A 30 -0.11 -2.06 63.99
CA PHE A 30 1.22 -1.99 63.37
C PHE A 30 2.24 -1.64 64.45
N ILE A 31 2.58 -2.64 65.25
CA ILE A 31 3.92 -2.71 65.81
C ILE A 31 4.82 -2.89 64.59
N GLU A 32 5.44 -1.79 64.17
CA GLU A 32 6.68 -1.83 63.40
C GLU A 32 7.67 -2.52 64.34
N ASP A 33 7.80 -3.85 64.21
CA ASP A 33 9.00 -4.53 64.68
C ASP A 33 10.11 -4.00 63.76
N ASP A 34 10.73 -2.89 64.15
CA ASP A 34 12.04 -2.48 63.66
C ASP A 34 13.03 -3.57 64.07
N PHE A 35 13.03 -4.68 63.33
CA PHE A 35 14.22 -5.46 63.06
C PHE A 35 14.75 -5.01 61.71
N GLU A 36 15.23 -3.76 61.64
CA GLU A 36 16.31 -3.44 60.70
C GLU A 36 17.54 -4.23 61.16
N ILE A 37 17.65 -5.45 60.65
CA ILE A 37 18.95 -6.06 60.40
C ILE A 37 19.07 -5.99 58.88
N GLU A 38 19.50 -4.84 58.34
CA GLU A 38 19.91 -4.74 56.94
C GLU A 38 20.98 -5.82 56.69
N SER A 39 20.55 -6.93 56.11
CA SER A 39 21.44 -8.01 55.74
C SER A 39 21.84 -7.75 54.30
N HIS A 40 22.87 -6.91 54.09
CA HIS A 40 23.47 -6.70 52.76
C HIS A 40 23.99 -7.99 52.11
N LEU A 41 23.93 -9.13 52.79
CA LEU A 41 24.31 -10.43 52.28
C LEU A 41 23.66 -10.76 50.92
N GLY A 42 22.38 -10.47 50.71
CA GLY A 42 21.74 -10.76 49.42
C GLY A 42 22.22 -9.86 48.29
N GLU A 43 22.44 -8.58 48.60
CA GLU A 43 23.02 -7.59 47.69
C GLU A 43 24.48 -7.90 47.37
N ASP A 44 25.28 -8.25 48.39
CA ASP A 44 26.68 -8.65 48.28
C ASP A 44 26.81 -9.94 47.47
N LEU A 45 25.92 -10.93 47.69
CA LEU A 45 25.90 -12.16 46.90
C LEU A 45 25.59 -11.88 45.44
N ILE A 46 24.61 -11.02 45.15
CA ILE A 46 24.32 -10.61 43.78
C ILE A 46 25.54 -9.95 43.15
N TYR A 47 26.16 -8.98 43.84
CA TYR A 47 27.31 -8.24 43.32
C TYR A 47 28.52 -9.15 43.08
N ILE A 48 28.85 -10.01 44.04
CA ILE A 48 29.96 -10.95 43.92
C ILE A 48 29.68 -11.94 42.79
N PHE A 49 28.47 -12.49 42.72
CA PHE A 49 28.16 -13.49 41.70
C PHE A 49 28.02 -12.89 40.30
N SER A 50 27.70 -11.60 40.16
CA SER A 50 27.64 -10.92 38.87
C SER A 50 29.00 -10.44 38.37
N GLU A 51 29.89 -9.98 39.26
CA GLU A 51 31.10 -9.25 38.85
C GLU A 51 32.41 -10.03 39.03
N VAL A 52 32.47 -11.03 39.92
CA VAL A 52 33.72 -11.74 40.22
C VAL A 52 33.92 -12.90 39.25
N PRO A 53 35.02 -12.92 38.46
CA PRO A 53 35.37 -14.06 37.63
C PRO A 53 35.59 -15.31 38.48
N ILE A 54 35.08 -16.46 38.03
CA ILE A 54 35.15 -17.69 38.81
C ILE A 54 36.60 -18.13 39.11
N GLN A 55 37.58 -17.78 38.27
CA GLN A 55 38.99 -18.10 38.52
C GLN A 55 39.57 -17.41 39.78
N ASP A 56 38.94 -16.32 40.23
CA ASP A 56 39.38 -15.57 41.41
C ASP A 56 38.78 -16.14 42.71
N LEU A 57 37.81 -17.05 42.59
CA LEU A 57 37.22 -17.80 43.69
C LEU A 57 38.07 -19.07 43.89
N ASP A 58 39.08 -19.00 44.77
CA ASP A 58 40.03 -20.08 45.08
C ASP A 58 39.35 -21.30 45.76
N GLU A 59 38.48 -21.98 45.01
CA GLU A 59 37.65 -23.09 45.46
C GLU A 59 37.96 -24.35 44.65
N SER A 60 38.13 -25.47 45.36
CA SER A 60 38.58 -26.72 44.74
C SER A 60 37.62 -27.25 43.66
N ASN A 61 36.32 -27.02 43.81
CA ASN A 61 35.30 -27.44 42.85
C ASN A 61 35.28 -26.56 41.60
N ILE A 62 35.47 -25.24 41.74
CA ILE A 62 35.59 -24.33 40.60
C ILE A 62 36.86 -24.63 39.80
N ASN A 63 37.98 -24.86 40.49
CA ASN A 63 39.23 -25.28 39.86
C ASN A 63 39.10 -26.61 39.09
N ASN A 64 38.26 -27.54 39.56
CA ASN A 64 37.94 -28.78 38.84
C ASN A 64 37.07 -28.54 37.61
N LEU A 65 36.09 -27.64 37.67
CA LEU A 65 35.25 -27.26 36.52
C LEU A 65 36.10 -26.60 35.42
N ILE A 66 37.04 -25.72 35.79
CA ILE A 66 38.00 -25.12 34.87
C ILE A 66 38.95 -26.20 34.33
N GLY A 67 39.52 -27.04 35.20
CA GLY A 67 40.48 -28.08 34.83
C GLY A 67 39.92 -29.15 33.88
N ASN A 68 38.60 -29.41 33.95
CA ASN A 68 37.90 -30.35 33.07
C ASN A 68 37.33 -29.68 31.81
N GLY A 69 37.49 -28.36 31.65
CA GLY A 69 37.03 -27.59 30.50
C GLY A 69 35.53 -27.29 30.49
N THR A 70 34.83 -27.47 31.62
CA THR A 70 33.42 -27.08 31.77
C THR A 70 33.27 -25.57 31.85
N ALA A 71 34.27 -24.89 32.41
CA ALA A 71 34.34 -23.44 32.57
C ALA A 71 35.66 -22.89 32.00
N THR A 72 35.68 -21.66 31.50
CA THR A 72 36.89 -21.00 30.98
C THR A 72 37.69 -20.28 32.06
N GLY A 73 37.02 -19.88 33.15
CA GLY A 73 37.62 -19.12 34.25
C GLY A 73 37.36 -17.61 34.17
N GLU A 74 37.08 -17.07 32.98
CA GLU A 74 36.83 -15.63 32.77
C GLU A 74 35.39 -15.21 33.07
N GLU A 75 34.44 -16.15 33.02
CA GLU A 75 33.02 -15.88 33.32
C GLU A 75 32.76 -15.62 34.81
N SER A 76 31.70 -14.87 35.12
CA SER A 76 31.21 -14.69 36.49
C SER A 76 30.46 -15.91 37.01
N VAL A 77 30.19 -15.97 38.32
CA VAL A 77 29.43 -17.09 38.94
C VAL A 77 28.04 -17.20 38.33
N PHE A 78 27.35 -16.08 38.12
CA PHE A 78 26.04 -16.07 37.51
C PHE A 78 26.07 -16.43 36.03
N GLU A 79 27.10 -16.01 35.28
CA GLU A 79 27.28 -16.47 33.90
C GLU A 79 27.49 -17.98 33.84
N LEU A 80 28.31 -18.56 34.71
CA LEU A 80 28.52 -20.02 34.79
C LEU A 80 27.23 -20.77 35.18
N ILE A 81 26.55 -20.31 36.23
CA ILE A 81 25.27 -20.90 36.68
C ILE A 81 24.23 -20.83 35.55
N GLY A 82 24.14 -19.70 34.86
CA GLY A 82 23.25 -19.54 33.72
C GLY A 82 23.62 -20.48 32.57
N GLN A 83 24.91 -20.65 32.25
CA GLN A 83 25.35 -21.58 31.22
C GLN A 83 24.97 -23.03 31.54
N GLU A 84 25.12 -23.45 32.81
CA GLU A 84 24.72 -24.78 33.26
C GLU A 84 23.21 -24.95 33.34
N TYR A 85 22.48 -23.89 33.69
CA TYR A 85 21.01 -23.84 33.65
C TYR A 85 20.47 -24.03 32.22
N ALA A 86 21.10 -23.38 31.23
CA ALA A 86 20.76 -23.56 29.82
C ALA A 86 21.01 -25.01 29.35
N LYS A 87 22.00 -25.70 29.92
CA LYS A 87 22.31 -27.12 29.65
C LYS A 87 21.42 -28.11 30.43
N GLY A 88 20.62 -27.63 31.38
CA GLY A 88 19.81 -28.47 32.26
C GLY A 88 20.61 -29.21 33.34
N ASN A 89 21.81 -28.73 33.68
CA ASN A 89 22.71 -29.36 34.65
C ASN A 89 22.47 -28.85 36.08
N GLU A 90 21.26 -29.06 36.61
CA GLU A 90 20.82 -28.53 37.91
C GLU A 90 21.70 -29.00 39.09
N GLU A 91 22.24 -30.23 39.04
CA GLU A 91 23.17 -30.75 40.06
C GLU A 91 24.48 -29.94 40.15
N ILE A 92 25.02 -29.49 39.00
CA ILE A 92 26.25 -28.69 38.96
C ILE A 92 26.00 -27.30 39.54
N ILE A 93 24.80 -26.74 39.31
CA ILE A 93 24.40 -25.43 39.84
C ILE A 93 24.30 -25.48 41.36
N ASP A 94 23.60 -26.48 41.90
CA ASP A 94 23.47 -26.69 43.35
C ASP A 94 24.84 -26.86 44.02
N ASP A 95 25.76 -27.60 43.39
CA ASP A 95 27.13 -27.75 43.87
C ASP A 95 27.92 -26.42 43.84
N ILE A 96 27.85 -25.64 42.75
CA ILE A 96 28.56 -24.34 42.64
C ILE A 96 28.05 -23.39 43.73
N ILE A 97 26.74 -23.21 43.81
CA ILE A 97 26.10 -22.30 44.77
C ILE A 97 26.38 -22.80 46.19
N GLY A 98 26.16 -24.09 46.46
CA GLY A 98 26.33 -24.70 47.76
C GLY A 98 27.74 -24.49 48.32
N ASN A 99 28.78 -24.67 47.51
CA ASN A 99 30.15 -24.47 47.97
C ASN A 99 30.45 -22.99 48.28
N LEU A 100 30.07 -22.07 47.40
CA LEU A 100 30.32 -20.64 47.58
C LEU A 100 29.53 -20.04 48.76
N VAL A 101 28.31 -20.53 48.97
CA VAL A 101 27.37 -19.97 49.94
C VAL A 101 27.48 -20.64 51.32
N SER A 102 27.91 -21.91 51.38
CA SER A 102 27.95 -22.70 52.63
C SER A 102 28.78 -22.06 53.75
N GLY A 103 29.85 -21.34 53.41
CA GLY A 103 30.70 -20.63 54.37
C GLY A 103 30.25 -19.20 54.70
N LEU A 104 29.37 -18.61 53.88
CA LEU A 104 28.89 -17.24 54.03
C LEU A 104 27.63 -17.15 54.88
N ILE A 105 26.79 -18.19 54.87
CA ILE A 105 25.49 -18.20 55.55
C ILE A 105 25.58 -18.88 56.92
N LYS A 106 25.23 -18.14 57.97
CA LYS A 106 25.23 -18.65 59.35
C LYS A 106 24.15 -19.71 59.54
N ASP A 107 24.31 -20.61 60.51
CA ASP A 107 23.38 -21.72 60.81
C ASP A 107 21.93 -21.31 61.13
N LYS A 108 21.68 -20.01 61.37
CA LYS A 108 20.36 -19.45 61.67
C LYS A 108 19.71 -18.76 60.48
N GLU A 109 20.37 -18.69 59.33
CA GLU A 109 19.90 -17.99 58.14
C GLU A 109 19.59 -19.04 57.05
N GLY A 110 18.44 -18.88 56.39
CA GLY A 110 18.05 -19.66 55.22
C GLY A 110 18.23 -18.87 53.94
N ILE A 111 18.45 -19.58 52.83
CA ILE A 111 18.55 -18.98 51.51
C ILE A 111 17.88 -19.87 50.47
N ALA A 112 17.28 -19.24 49.47
CA ALA A 112 16.82 -19.85 48.24
C ALA A 112 17.30 -19.02 47.07
N ILE A 113 17.80 -19.66 46.03
CA ILE A 113 18.12 -19.00 44.77
C ILE A 113 17.21 -19.59 43.71
N TYR A 114 16.53 -18.72 42.97
CA TYR A 114 15.66 -19.06 41.85
C TYR A 114 16.24 -18.50 40.56
N LEU A 115 16.12 -19.27 39.48
CA LEU A 115 16.33 -18.80 38.11
C LEU A 115 14.96 -18.83 37.43
N GLU A 116 14.46 -17.66 37.01
CA GLU A 116 13.05 -17.42 36.69
C GLU A 116 12.12 -17.83 37.84
N GLU A 117 11.49 -19.00 37.73
CA GLU A 117 10.59 -19.59 38.74
C GLU A 117 11.13 -20.94 39.27
N ASP A 118 12.28 -21.40 38.76
CA ASP A 118 12.90 -22.67 39.15
C ASP A 118 13.80 -22.49 40.36
N LEU A 119 13.53 -23.22 41.45
CA LEU A 119 14.40 -23.28 42.62
C LEU A 119 15.67 -24.06 42.27
N VAL A 120 16.82 -23.38 42.26
CA VAL A 120 18.12 -23.99 41.90
C VAL A 120 19.02 -24.24 43.10
N PHE A 121 18.76 -23.60 44.23
CA PHE A 121 19.47 -23.85 45.48
C PHE A 121 18.57 -23.55 46.67
N PHE A 122 18.65 -24.39 47.72
CA PHE A 122 17.87 -24.20 48.94
C PHE A 122 18.62 -24.66 50.19
N LYS A 123 18.75 -23.77 51.18
CA LYS A 123 19.24 -24.09 52.53
C LYS A 123 18.20 -23.70 53.56
N GLU A 124 17.70 -24.68 54.29
CA GLU A 124 16.69 -24.48 55.34
C GLU A 124 17.29 -23.93 56.65
N THR A 125 16.51 -23.15 57.39
CA THR A 125 16.81 -22.74 58.78
C THR A 125 15.62 -23.05 59.69
N THR A 126 15.86 -23.05 61.00
CA THR A 126 14.89 -23.41 62.05
C THR A 126 13.99 -22.24 62.50
N SER A 127 14.16 -21.05 61.91
CA SER A 127 13.48 -19.80 62.26
C SER A 127 13.17 -19.03 60.98
N ASP A 128 11.91 -18.60 60.80
CA ASP A 128 11.49 -17.77 59.67
C ASP A 128 10.70 -16.57 60.22
N ARG A 129 11.41 -15.49 60.52
CA ARG A 129 10.87 -14.26 61.11
C ARG A 129 10.92 -13.06 60.16
N SER A 130 11.82 -13.08 59.17
CA SER A 130 11.98 -12.02 58.18
C SER A 130 12.50 -12.59 56.86
N ARG A 131 11.96 -12.13 55.73
CA ARG A 131 12.36 -12.54 54.36
C ARG A 131 12.76 -11.31 53.54
N GLU A 132 13.91 -11.37 52.91
CA GLU A 132 14.43 -10.39 51.97
C GLU A 132 14.54 -11.03 50.58
N VAL A 133 14.26 -10.25 49.54
CA VAL A 133 14.26 -10.72 48.14
C VAL A 133 15.08 -9.74 47.32
N TYR A 134 16.06 -10.26 46.60
CA TYR A 134 16.97 -9.51 45.75
C TYR A 134 16.93 -10.10 44.34
N ASN A 135 16.90 -9.24 43.32
CA ASN A 135 16.77 -9.66 41.93
C ASN A 135 17.89 -9.08 41.07
N THR A 136 18.39 -9.86 40.12
CA THR A 136 19.28 -9.39 39.05
C THR A 136 18.97 -10.11 37.74
N PHE A 137 19.52 -9.62 36.64
CA PHE A 137 19.32 -10.18 35.31
C PHE A 137 20.64 -10.62 34.71
N ILE A 138 20.66 -11.82 34.11
CA ILE A 138 21.77 -12.30 33.29
C ILE A 138 21.33 -12.27 31.83
N SER A 139 21.96 -11.45 30.99
CA SER A 139 21.61 -11.35 29.58
C SER A 139 22.12 -12.56 28.78
N GLY A 140 21.31 -13.06 27.84
CA GLY A 140 21.79 -14.01 26.82
C GLY A 140 21.68 -15.49 27.19
N ILE A 141 20.89 -15.82 28.21
CA ILE A 141 20.72 -17.19 28.71
C ILE A 141 19.23 -17.48 28.82
N GLU A 142 18.79 -18.60 28.24
CA GLU A 142 17.40 -19.08 28.34
C GLU A 142 17.42 -20.60 28.50
N LYS A 143 16.56 -21.16 29.36
CA LYS A 143 16.54 -22.60 29.65
C LYS A 143 16.35 -23.41 28.36
N ASN A 144 17.18 -24.44 28.16
CA ASN A 144 17.15 -25.33 27.00
C ASN A 144 17.43 -24.67 25.64
N LYS A 145 17.97 -23.44 25.59
CA LYS A 145 18.44 -22.83 24.34
C LYS A 145 19.96 -22.94 24.21
N PRO A 146 20.49 -23.29 23.03
CA PRO A 146 21.93 -23.36 22.82
C PRO A 146 22.56 -21.97 22.88
N THR A 147 23.60 -21.83 23.71
CA THR A 147 24.40 -20.59 23.85
C THR A 147 25.44 -20.42 22.75
N LYS A 148 25.69 -21.48 21.97
CA LYS A 148 26.56 -21.50 20.78
C LYS A 148 25.86 -22.29 19.68
N GLY A 149 25.98 -21.84 18.44
CA GLY A 149 25.36 -22.54 17.32
C GLY A 149 25.33 -21.70 16.05
N TYR A 150 24.32 -21.92 15.23
CA TYR A 150 24.12 -21.26 13.95
C TYR A 150 22.81 -20.50 13.96
N VAL A 151 22.84 -19.27 13.45
CA VAL A 151 21.64 -18.55 13.04
C VAL A 151 21.62 -18.43 11.53
N SER A 152 20.42 -18.29 10.97
CA SER A 152 20.26 -18.03 9.54
C SER A 152 19.18 -16.98 9.30
N ARG A 153 19.40 -16.20 8.24
CA ARG A 153 18.41 -15.33 7.63
C ARG A 153 18.21 -15.73 6.17
N ALA A 154 17.02 -15.48 5.65
CA ALA A 154 16.69 -15.72 4.24
C ALA A 154 16.16 -14.42 3.61
N VAL A 155 16.60 -14.14 2.39
CA VAL A 155 16.16 -12.98 1.61
C VAL A 155 15.80 -13.43 0.20
N ASN A 156 14.56 -13.20 -0.21
CA ASN A 156 14.13 -13.40 -1.58
C ASN A 156 14.48 -12.17 -2.41
N TYR A 157 15.54 -12.24 -3.21
CA TYR A 157 15.98 -11.12 -4.07
C TYR A 157 15.19 -11.01 -5.38
N GLY A 158 14.16 -11.85 -5.56
CA GLY A 158 13.24 -11.79 -6.68
C GLY A 158 13.05 -13.14 -7.34
N GLY A 159 12.23 -13.15 -8.37
CA GLY A 159 11.95 -14.28 -9.24
C GLY A 159 10.83 -13.89 -10.18
N LEU A 160 10.42 -14.83 -11.03
CA LEU A 160 9.35 -14.57 -11.97
C LEU A 160 8.02 -14.55 -11.22
N TYR A 161 7.44 -13.36 -11.13
CA TYR A 161 6.15 -13.14 -10.50
C TYR A 161 5.14 -12.67 -11.52
N GLU A 162 3.95 -13.26 -11.48
CA GLU A 162 2.82 -12.80 -12.28
C GLU A 162 2.36 -11.42 -11.79
N GLN A 163 2.20 -10.51 -12.75
CA GLN A 163 1.76 -9.15 -12.59
C GLN A 163 0.66 -8.86 -13.61
N GLU A 164 -0.24 -7.96 -13.24
CA GLU A 164 -1.28 -7.46 -14.14
C GLU A 164 -1.09 -5.97 -14.36
N LEU A 165 -1.50 -5.45 -15.51
CA LEU A 165 -1.39 -4.03 -15.85
C LEU A 165 -2.55 -3.61 -16.74
N ILE A 166 -3.21 -2.52 -16.36
CA ILE A 166 -4.18 -1.82 -17.21
C ILE A 166 -3.55 -0.54 -17.75
N ILE A 167 -3.60 -0.39 -19.07
CA ILE A 167 -3.17 0.81 -19.79
C ILE A 167 -4.42 1.46 -20.36
N PRO A 168 -4.95 2.52 -19.72
CA PRO A 168 -6.16 3.18 -20.18
C PRO A 168 -5.91 4.01 -21.44
N ILE A 169 -6.89 3.98 -22.34
CA ILE A 169 -7.01 4.96 -23.42
C ILE A 169 -7.97 6.04 -22.94
N ASN A 170 -7.61 7.31 -23.13
CA ASN A 170 -8.36 8.42 -22.58
C ASN A 170 -9.73 8.52 -23.26
N THR A 171 -10.77 8.84 -22.49
CA THR A 171 -12.07 9.22 -23.04
C THR A 171 -11.92 10.50 -23.87
N GLN A 172 -12.47 10.49 -25.08
CA GLN A 172 -12.29 11.59 -26.03
C GLN A 172 -13.31 11.50 -27.16
N GLY A 173 -13.63 12.63 -27.79
CA GLY A 173 -14.57 12.70 -28.90
C GLY A 173 -14.08 13.57 -30.05
N SER A 174 -14.32 13.08 -31.26
CA SER A 174 -13.83 13.61 -32.53
C SER A 174 -14.49 12.84 -33.69
N GLY A 175 -14.42 13.33 -34.93
CA GLY A 175 -15.03 12.63 -36.07
C GLY A 175 -16.53 12.93 -36.15
N TRP A 176 -16.82 14.07 -36.74
CA TRP A 176 -18.16 14.66 -36.79
C TRP A 176 -18.95 14.24 -38.02
N LYS A 177 -20.25 14.49 -37.99
CA LYS A 177 -21.20 14.12 -39.03
C LYS A 177 -20.70 14.37 -40.46
N GLY A 178 -20.44 13.28 -41.18
CA GLY A 178 -20.24 13.27 -42.64
C GLY A 178 -21.39 12.60 -43.39
N ASN A 179 -21.05 12.00 -44.53
CA ASN A 179 -21.95 11.18 -45.33
C ASN A 179 -21.25 9.87 -45.76
N ASP A 180 -21.97 8.95 -46.41
CA ASP A 180 -21.44 7.62 -46.76
C ASP A 180 -20.17 7.65 -47.63
N ALA A 181 -20.03 8.66 -48.49
CA ALA A 181 -18.88 8.80 -49.37
C ALA A 181 -17.73 9.59 -48.73
N ASP A 182 -18.01 10.30 -47.65
CA ASP A 182 -17.10 11.24 -46.99
C ASP A 182 -17.50 11.36 -45.51
N PRO A 183 -17.24 10.32 -44.69
CA PRO A 183 -17.50 10.37 -43.26
C PRO A 183 -16.50 11.29 -42.58
N GLY A 184 -16.89 11.96 -41.49
CA GLY A 184 -15.91 12.60 -40.64
C GLY A 184 -15.07 11.54 -39.93
N ARG A 185 -13.81 11.85 -39.66
CA ARG A 185 -12.86 10.86 -39.14
C ARG A 185 -12.16 11.37 -37.90
N PHE A 186 -11.89 10.47 -36.97
CA PHE A 186 -10.93 10.72 -35.93
C PHE A 186 -9.80 9.71 -35.97
N ILE A 187 -8.62 10.17 -35.59
CA ILE A 187 -7.45 9.32 -35.42
C ILE A 187 -6.85 9.68 -34.07
N THR A 188 -6.66 8.70 -33.20
CA THR A 188 -5.88 8.88 -31.97
C THR A 188 -4.69 7.96 -31.94
N THR A 189 -3.59 8.44 -31.38
CA THR A 189 -2.41 7.62 -31.14
C THR A 189 -1.99 7.75 -29.68
N LYS A 190 -1.87 6.60 -29.02
CA LYS A 190 -1.36 6.50 -27.66
C LYS A 190 -0.07 5.71 -27.66
N ASN A 191 0.99 6.33 -27.15
CA ASN A 191 2.24 5.65 -26.81
C ASN A 191 2.17 5.18 -25.36
N PHE A 192 2.63 3.96 -25.10
CA PHE A 192 2.65 3.37 -23.77
C PHE A 192 3.87 2.48 -23.58
N GLU A 193 4.30 2.33 -22.33
CA GLU A 193 5.45 1.50 -21.98
C GLU A 193 4.96 0.23 -21.29
N VAL A 194 5.50 -0.90 -21.73
CA VAL A 194 5.37 -2.20 -21.07
C VAL A 194 6.70 -2.47 -20.38
N PRO A 195 6.73 -2.96 -19.12
CA PRO A 195 7.99 -3.20 -18.43
C PRO A 195 8.97 -4.04 -19.26
N SER A 196 10.26 -3.73 -19.13
CA SER A 196 11.31 -4.50 -19.79
C SER A 196 11.55 -5.83 -19.07
N ASN A 197 12.08 -6.83 -19.80
CA ASN A 197 12.41 -8.16 -19.28
C ASN A 197 11.20 -8.93 -18.71
N ILE A 198 10.07 -8.85 -19.41
CA ILE A 198 8.86 -9.60 -19.05
C ILE A 198 8.69 -10.84 -19.92
N THR A 199 8.00 -11.85 -19.38
CA THR A 199 7.37 -12.91 -20.16
C THR A 199 5.88 -12.60 -20.23
N LEU A 200 5.38 -12.20 -21.39
CA LEU A 200 3.95 -11.93 -21.56
C LEU A 200 3.17 -13.25 -21.45
N LEU A 201 2.10 -13.26 -20.65
CA LEU A 201 1.19 -14.38 -20.48
C LEU A 201 -0.16 -14.15 -21.18
N GLN A 202 -0.65 -12.91 -21.16
CA GLN A 202 -1.89 -12.49 -21.81
C GLN A 202 -1.79 -11.02 -22.21
N ALA A 203 -2.36 -10.66 -23.36
CA ALA A 203 -2.60 -9.27 -23.71
C ALA A 203 -3.91 -9.13 -24.46
N GLU A 204 -4.71 -8.15 -24.05
CA GLU A 204 -6.05 -7.92 -24.54
C GLU A 204 -6.30 -6.43 -24.77
N LEU A 205 -6.87 -6.10 -25.93
CA LEU A 205 -7.41 -4.78 -26.21
C LEU A 205 -8.93 -4.84 -26.00
N LYS A 206 -9.42 -4.07 -25.03
CA LYS A 206 -10.85 -3.81 -24.88
C LYS A 206 -11.18 -2.51 -25.61
N ILE A 207 -11.92 -2.63 -26.71
CA ILE A 207 -12.43 -1.51 -27.49
C ILE A 207 -13.73 -1.02 -26.85
N ALA A 208 -13.85 0.30 -26.66
CA ALA A 208 -15.10 0.95 -26.26
C ALA A 208 -15.30 2.20 -27.12
N LEU A 209 -16.08 2.08 -28.20
CA LEU A 209 -16.28 3.13 -29.19
C LEU A 209 -17.77 3.46 -29.37
N GLU A 210 -18.03 4.71 -29.76
CA GLU A 210 -19.29 5.15 -30.32
C GLU A 210 -19.04 5.79 -31.68
N ILE A 211 -19.44 5.11 -32.76
CA ILE A 211 -19.27 5.51 -34.15
C ILE A 211 -20.47 5.03 -34.97
N GLU A 212 -20.96 5.85 -35.90
CA GLU A 212 -22.00 5.46 -36.86
C GLU A 212 -21.41 5.47 -38.27
N ASP A 213 -21.10 4.32 -38.84
CA ASP A 213 -20.61 4.24 -40.22
C ASP A 213 -21.21 3.04 -40.96
N LYS A 214 -21.84 3.33 -42.11
CA LYS A 214 -22.40 2.33 -43.04
C LYS A 214 -21.51 2.09 -44.27
N GLY A 215 -20.37 2.77 -44.34
CA GLY A 215 -19.40 2.68 -45.41
C GLY A 215 -18.67 1.33 -45.47
N SER A 216 -17.70 1.25 -46.39
CA SER A 216 -16.83 0.09 -46.57
C SER A 216 -16.01 -0.22 -45.31
N ASP A 217 -15.42 -1.41 -45.28
CA ASP A 217 -14.51 -1.82 -44.21
C ASP A 217 -13.20 -1.00 -44.19
N TRP A 218 -12.64 -0.75 -43.00
CA TRP A 218 -11.43 0.06 -42.78
C TRP A 218 -10.76 -0.30 -41.44
N ASP A 219 -9.51 0.12 -41.25
CA ASP A 219 -8.70 -0.23 -40.07
C ASP A 219 -9.11 0.60 -38.84
N VAL A 220 -9.71 -0.05 -37.84
CA VAL A 220 -10.13 0.54 -36.55
C VAL A 220 -8.95 0.70 -35.61
N ALA A 221 -8.10 -0.31 -35.51
CA ALA A 221 -6.97 -0.27 -34.59
C ALA A 221 -5.72 -0.86 -35.24
N ASN A 222 -4.58 -0.20 -35.01
CA ASN A 222 -3.25 -0.67 -35.38
C ASN A 222 -2.35 -0.62 -34.14
N ILE A 223 -1.84 -1.78 -33.74
CA ILE A 223 -0.89 -1.91 -32.62
C ILE A 223 0.47 -2.29 -33.17
N ASN A 224 1.46 -1.43 -32.94
CA ASN A 224 2.86 -1.62 -33.33
C ASN A 224 3.10 -1.96 -34.82
N ASN A 225 2.15 -1.71 -35.72
CA ASN A 225 2.15 -2.21 -37.10
C ASN A 225 2.23 -3.75 -37.22
N LEU A 226 1.83 -4.46 -36.16
CA LEU A 226 1.81 -5.92 -36.10
C LEU A 226 0.39 -6.46 -36.21
N CYS A 227 -0.57 -5.78 -35.60
CA CYS A 227 -1.97 -6.19 -35.57
C CYS A 227 -2.87 -5.08 -36.07
N TYR A 228 -3.80 -5.46 -36.94
CA TYR A 228 -4.78 -4.59 -37.57
C TYR A 228 -6.16 -5.18 -37.32
N PHE A 229 -7.01 -4.42 -36.66
CA PHE A 229 -8.41 -4.75 -36.44
C PHE A 229 -9.25 -3.87 -37.35
N LYS A 230 -10.19 -4.48 -38.05
CA LYS A 230 -11.05 -3.80 -39.01
C LYS A 230 -12.43 -3.57 -38.44
N LYS A 231 -13.18 -2.67 -39.07
CA LYS A 231 -14.59 -2.43 -38.75
C LYS A 231 -15.41 -3.71 -38.84
N SER A 232 -15.13 -4.57 -39.81
CA SER A 232 -15.81 -5.88 -39.95
C SER A 232 -15.58 -6.83 -38.77
N ASP A 233 -14.55 -6.60 -37.96
CA ASP A 233 -14.25 -7.40 -36.78
C ASP A 233 -15.02 -6.94 -35.54
N LEU A 234 -15.68 -5.77 -35.62
CA LEU A 234 -16.48 -5.18 -34.55
C LEU A 234 -17.93 -5.69 -34.58
N ASN A 235 -18.41 -6.10 -33.41
CA ASN A 235 -19.80 -6.47 -33.18
C ASN A 235 -20.53 -5.28 -32.55
N PHE A 236 -21.20 -4.51 -33.39
CA PHE A 236 -22.07 -3.44 -32.93
C PHE A 236 -23.31 -4.04 -32.26
N GLU A 237 -23.33 -4.02 -30.92
CA GLU A 237 -24.48 -4.46 -30.13
C GLU A 237 -25.68 -3.51 -30.28
N PHE A 238 -25.40 -2.22 -30.51
CA PHE A 238 -26.35 -1.14 -30.73
C PHE A 238 -25.92 -0.38 -31.99
N SER A 239 -26.83 0.36 -32.62
CA SER A 239 -26.64 0.95 -33.96
C SER A 239 -25.33 1.70 -34.17
N ASP A 240 -24.71 2.20 -33.09
CA ASP A 240 -23.58 3.12 -33.08
C ASP A 240 -22.58 2.89 -31.94
N SER A 241 -22.68 1.84 -31.11
CA SER A 241 -21.71 1.59 -30.02
C SER A 241 -21.21 0.16 -29.99
N VAL A 242 -19.93 -0.01 -29.67
CA VAL A 242 -19.25 -1.30 -29.54
C VAL A 242 -18.42 -1.33 -28.27
N VAL A 243 -18.55 -2.44 -27.54
CA VAL A 243 -17.65 -2.86 -26.46
C VAL A 243 -17.21 -4.28 -26.78
N GLN A 244 -15.93 -4.49 -27.03
CA GLN A 244 -15.44 -5.80 -27.50
C GLN A 244 -13.97 -6.00 -27.19
N ASP A 245 -13.63 -7.26 -26.91
CA ASP A 245 -12.27 -7.69 -26.60
C ASP A 245 -11.56 -8.33 -27.79
N PHE A 246 -10.26 -8.03 -27.90
CA PHE A 246 -9.38 -8.58 -28.90
C PHE A 246 -8.11 -9.11 -28.23
N ASN A 247 -7.74 -10.35 -28.54
CA ASN A 247 -6.44 -10.88 -28.15
C ASN A 247 -5.34 -10.17 -28.96
N ILE A 248 -4.43 -9.51 -28.26
CA ILE A 248 -3.31 -8.76 -28.84
C ILE A 248 -1.94 -9.29 -28.39
N TYR A 249 -1.87 -10.54 -27.92
CA TYR A 249 -0.66 -11.17 -27.40
C TYR A 249 0.55 -11.02 -28.34
N ASN A 250 0.35 -11.27 -29.64
CA ASN A 250 1.43 -11.20 -30.64
C ASN A 250 1.73 -9.77 -31.14
N CYS A 251 1.06 -8.76 -30.57
CA CYS A 251 1.13 -7.37 -31.01
C CYS A 251 1.97 -6.51 -30.05
N ILE A 252 2.21 -6.99 -28.83
CA ILE A 252 2.87 -6.24 -27.76
C ILE A 252 4.35 -6.61 -27.69
N ASN A 253 5.19 -5.59 -27.57
CA ASN A 253 6.63 -5.71 -27.34
C ASN A 253 6.96 -5.29 -25.90
N SER A 254 8.09 -5.74 -25.36
CA SER A 254 8.65 -5.12 -24.14
C SER A 254 9.15 -3.69 -24.45
N GLY A 255 9.02 -2.78 -23.49
CA GLY A 255 9.41 -1.37 -23.64
C GLY A 255 8.33 -0.54 -24.33
N ASN A 256 8.74 0.34 -25.25
CA ASN A 256 7.84 1.29 -25.91
C ASN A 256 6.93 0.60 -26.94
N ASN A 257 5.65 0.90 -26.85
CA ASN A 257 4.60 0.43 -27.74
C ASN A 257 3.72 1.61 -28.15
N PHE A 258 2.94 1.43 -29.21
CA PHE A 258 1.88 2.36 -29.56
C PHE A 258 0.62 1.65 -30.06
N ILE A 259 -0.50 2.32 -29.88
CA ILE A 259 -1.78 1.98 -30.50
C ILE A 259 -2.32 3.20 -31.24
N LYS A 260 -2.69 3.01 -32.50
CA LYS A 260 -3.46 3.96 -33.30
C LYS A 260 -4.89 3.46 -33.38
N ILE A 261 -5.85 4.27 -32.95
CA ILE A 261 -7.28 4.02 -33.13
C ILE A 261 -7.83 5.01 -34.14
N GLU A 262 -8.66 4.53 -35.05
CA GLU A 262 -9.36 5.34 -36.04
C GLU A 262 -10.87 5.12 -35.90
N GLY A 263 -11.64 6.16 -36.18
CA GLY A 263 -13.09 6.12 -36.22
C GLY A 263 -13.60 6.88 -37.43
N GLN A 264 -14.59 6.32 -38.12
CA GLN A 264 -15.34 7.01 -39.17
C GLN A 264 -16.77 7.21 -38.71
N ASN A 265 -17.35 8.38 -39.01
CA ASN A 265 -18.65 8.75 -38.52
C ASN A 265 -19.48 9.54 -39.56
N GLN A 266 -20.65 9.00 -39.86
CA GLN A 266 -21.73 9.57 -40.66
C GLN A 266 -22.84 10.15 -39.76
N GLY A 267 -22.82 9.76 -38.49
CA GLY A 267 -23.81 10.09 -37.47
C GLY A 267 -23.49 11.36 -36.70
N SER A 268 -23.48 11.29 -35.38
CA SER A 268 -23.29 12.43 -34.47
C SER A 268 -21.80 12.73 -34.22
N ASN A 269 -21.33 12.65 -32.98
CA ASN A 269 -19.92 12.82 -32.60
C ASN A 269 -19.31 11.43 -32.35
N GLY A 270 -18.29 11.06 -33.12
CA GLY A 270 -17.54 9.83 -32.89
C GLY A 270 -16.75 9.94 -31.59
N ARG A 271 -16.64 8.88 -30.80
CA ARG A 271 -15.87 8.95 -29.55
C ARG A 271 -15.34 7.63 -29.06
N ILE A 272 -14.32 7.74 -28.23
CA ILE A 272 -13.85 6.69 -27.34
C ILE A 272 -14.58 6.88 -26.01
N ASN A 273 -15.28 5.83 -25.60
CA ASN A 273 -15.98 5.79 -24.33
C ASN A 273 -15.04 5.36 -23.19
N PRO A 274 -15.42 5.63 -21.92
CA PRO A 274 -14.63 5.24 -20.77
C PRO A 274 -14.48 3.73 -20.73
N GLY A 275 -13.28 3.28 -20.37
CA GLY A 275 -12.99 1.86 -20.22
C GLY A 275 -12.32 1.21 -21.43
N MET A 276 -12.11 1.94 -22.53
CA MET A 276 -11.19 1.49 -23.58
C MET A 276 -9.78 1.35 -22.97
N ARG A 277 -9.20 0.14 -23.06
CA ARG A 277 -7.95 -0.17 -22.36
C ARG A 277 -7.20 -1.32 -23.00
N ILE A 278 -5.91 -1.41 -22.69
CA ILE A 278 -5.12 -2.62 -22.88
C ILE A 278 -4.92 -3.26 -21.51
N TYR A 279 -5.25 -4.54 -21.38
CA TYR A 279 -4.96 -5.37 -20.22
C TYR A 279 -3.82 -6.33 -20.55
N LEU A 280 -2.82 -6.39 -19.66
CA LEU A 280 -1.67 -7.27 -19.77
C LEU A 280 -1.54 -8.12 -18.51
N ARG A 281 -1.25 -9.40 -18.69
CA ARG A 281 -0.75 -10.30 -17.64
C ARG A 281 0.62 -10.80 -18.05
N TYR A 282 1.61 -10.70 -17.18
CA TYR A 282 2.99 -11.01 -17.50
C TYR A 282 3.77 -11.47 -16.28
N GLU A 283 4.85 -12.21 -16.49
CA GLU A 283 5.83 -12.50 -15.45
C GLU A 283 7.00 -11.54 -15.53
N GLN A 284 7.47 -11.04 -14.38
CA GLN A 284 8.66 -10.20 -14.30
C GLN A 284 9.50 -10.56 -13.08
N ASN A 285 10.83 -10.44 -13.21
CA ASN A 285 11.70 -10.33 -12.06
C ASN A 285 11.46 -8.97 -11.38
N VAL A 286 10.68 -8.98 -10.31
CA VAL A 286 10.37 -7.77 -9.55
C VAL A 286 11.61 -7.40 -8.71
N VAL A 287 12.18 -6.22 -8.98
CA VAL A 287 13.22 -5.62 -8.14
C VAL A 287 12.76 -4.19 -7.86
N THR A 288 12.29 -3.94 -6.64
CA THR A 288 11.87 -2.59 -6.25
C THR A 288 13.02 -1.92 -5.50
N THR A 289 13.67 -0.94 -6.12
CA THR A 289 14.51 0.03 -5.39
C THR A 289 13.66 1.22 -5.00
N VAL A 290 13.35 1.37 -3.72
CA VAL A 290 12.73 2.60 -3.21
C VAL A 290 13.80 3.47 -2.59
N THR A 291 13.87 4.73 -3.02
CA THR A 291 14.64 5.76 -2.33
C THR A 291 13.73 6.47 -1.32
N PRO A 292 14.05 6.50 -0.01
CA PRO A 292 13.25 7.23 0.96
C PRO A 292 13.27 8.73 0.67
N ASN A 293 12.14 9.42 0.91
CA ASN A 293 12.00 10.88 0.87
C ASN A 293 12.55 11.53 -0.41
N GLN A 294 11.79 11.41 -1.49
CA GLN A 294 12.14 12.04 -2.75
C GLN A 294 10.99 12.89 -3.26
N ARG A 295 11.33 14.07 -3.77
CA ARG A 295 10.43 14.84 -4.62
C ARG A 295 10.16 14.03 -5.89
N ILE A 296 8.92 13.61 -6.08
CA ILE A 296 8.46 12.90 -7.26
C ILE A 296 8.12 13.95 -8.32
N THR A 297 8.48 13.69 -9.58
CA THR A 297 8.04 14.48 -10.73
C THR A 297 7.56 13.52 -11.81
N LYS A 298 6.31 13.67 -12.25
CA LYS A 298 5.68 12.77 -13.21
C LYS A 298 4.91 13.55 -14.27
N ARG A 299 5.06 13.13 -15.52
CA ARG A 299 4.30 13.64 -16.67
C ARG A 299 3.20 12.67 -17.08
N TYR A 300 2.01 13.21 -17.31
CA TYR A 300 0.85 12.53 -17.84
C TYR A 300 0.51 13.15 -19.18
N TYR A 301 0.50 12.35 -20.24
CA TYR A 301 0.29 12.85 -21.60
C TYR A 301 -1.16 12.65 -22.04
N PHE A 302 -1.67 13.63 -22.78
CA PHE A 302 -2.85 13.45 -23.62
C PHE A 302 -2.53 12.42 -24.73
N ASP A 303 -3.55 11.93 -25.42
CA ASP A 303 -3.34 11.13 -26.63
C ASP A 303 -3.25 12.08 -27.83
N ASN A 304 -2.51 11.70 -28.88
CA ASN A 304 -2.45 12.53 -30.09
C ASN A 304 -3.74 12.36 -30.89
N LEU A 305 -4.66 13.32 -30.80
CA LEU A 305 -6.00 13.25 -31.38
C LEU A 305 -6.14 14.16 -32.59
N LYS A 306 -6.55 13.60 -33.72
CA LYS A 306 -6.89 14.31 -34.97
C LYS A 306 -8.38 14.19 -35.25
N SER A 307 -9.01 15.30 -35.61
CA SER A 307 -10.40 15.41 -36.08
C SER A 307 -10.37 15.92 -37.51
N ILE A 308 -10.68 15.04 -38.46
CA ILE A 308 -10.66 15.34 -39.88
C ILE A 308 -12.11 15.57 -40.32
N PRO A 309 -12.47 16.79 -40.74
CA PRO A 309 -13.82 17.08 -41.21
C PRO A 309 -14.06 16.43 -42.57
N PRO A 310 -15.30 16.04 -42.88
CA PRO A 310 -15.68 15.73 -44.25
C PRO A 310 -15.69 17.02 -45.09
N SER A 311 -15.73 16.91 -46.40
CA SER A 311 -15.77 18.03 -47.35
C SER A 311 -16.95 18.96 -47.05
N GLY A 312 -16.65 20.17 -46.57
CA GLY A 312 -17.65 21.18 -46.21
C GLY A 312 -18.36 20.92 -44.88
N GLY A 313 -17.91 19.93 -44.09
CA GLY A 313 -18.39 19.68 -42.73
C GLY A 313 -17.61 20.45 -41.68
N CYS A 314 -17.81 20.07 -40.42
CA CYS A 314 -17.07 20.62 -39.29
C CYS A 314 -16.19 19.61 -38.56
N SER A 315 -15.26 20.14 -37.78
CA SER A 315 -14.29 19.37 -36.99
C SER A 315 -14.04 20.05 -35.66
N GLY A 316 -14.08 19.26 -34.60
CA GLY A 316 -13.62 19.62 -33.27
C GLY A 316 -13.08 18.41 -32.56
N ALA A 317 -12.31 18.62 -31.50
CA ALA A 317 -11.69 17.57 -30.72
C ALA A 317 -11.82 17.89 -29.23
N TRP A 318 -12.17 16.87 -28.43
CA TRP A 318 -12.12 16.98 -26.97
C TRP A 318 -11.51 15.72 -26.37
N GLN A 319 -10.86 15.87 -25.23
CA GLN A 319 -10.24 14.76 -24.51
C GLN A 319 -10.21 15.01 -23.01
N THR A 320 -10.34 13.92 -22.25
CA THR A 320 -10.18 13.88 -20.81
C THR A 320 -8.89 13.17 -20.43
N LEU A 321 -8.02 13.83 -19.67
CA LEU A 321 -6.81 13.26 -19.07
C LEU A 321 -7.01 13.13 -17.56
N ALA A 322 -6.86 11.92 -17.04
CA ALA A 322 -6.94 11.63 -15.61
C ALA A 322 -5.56 11.29 -15.04
N PHE A 323 -5.28 11.78 -13.84
CA PHE A 323 -4.09 11.42 -13.07
C PHE A 323 -4.37 11.49 -11.58
N ARG A 324 -3.54 10.84 -10.76
CA ARG A 324 -3.68 10.86 -9.30
C ARG A 324 -2.61 11.72 -8.63
N ILE A 325 -2.99 12.30 -7.50
CA ILE A 325 -2.07 12.76 -6.46
C ILE A 325 -2.46 12.01 -5.19
N PRO A 326 -1.54 11.26 -4.55
CA PRO A 326 -1.84 10.49 -3.34
C PRO A 326 -2.11 11.37 -2.12
N GLU A 327 -2.84 10.84 -1.12
CA GLU A 327 -3.31 11.57 0.08
C GLU A 327 -2.20 12.04 1.02
N ASP A 328 -1.03 11.40 0.98
CA ASP A 328 0.15 11.74 1.76
C ASP A 328 1.13 12.66 1.02
N ALA A 329 0.77 13.10 -0.19
CA ALA A 329 1.55 14.04 -0.97
C ALA A 329 1.49 15.45 -0.35
N SER A 330 2.63 16.12 -0.31
CA SER A 330 2.73 17.51 0.13
C SER A 330 3.51 18.36 -0.87
N ASN A 331 3.42 19.69 -0.73
CA ASN A 331 4.15 20.67 -1.56
C ASN A 331 3.98 20.46 -3.08
N PHE A 332 2.81 20.00 -3.50
CA PHE A 332 2.60 19.66 -4.89
C PHE A 332 2.47 20.89 -5.80
N THR A 333 3.05 20.78 -6.99
CA THR A 333 3.00 21.79 -8.06
C THR A 333 2.55 21.13 -9.35
N GLY A 334 1.75 21.82 -10.14
CA GLY A 334 1.23 21.34 -11.42
C GLY A 334 1.44 22.33 -12.55
N THR A 335 1.99 21.85 -13.66
CA THR A 335 2.06 22.58 -14.93
C THR A 335 1.31 21.81 -16.00
N LEU A 336 0.36 22.46 -16.67
CA LEU A 336 -0.33 21.94 -17.85
C LEU A 336 0.24 22.60 -19.09
N ASN A 337 0.74 21.84 -20.04
CA ASN A 337 1.06 22.31 -21.37
C ASN A 337 0.02 21.80 -22.36
N LEU A 338 -0.50 22.68 -23.22
CA LEU A 338 -1.46 22.34 -24.26
C LEU A 338 -0.95 22.82 -25.62
N GLU A 339 -0.85 21.90 -26.57
CA GLU A 339 -0.49 22.18 -27.96
C GLU A 339 -1.57 21.64 -28.91
N ALA A 340 -2.21 22.52 -29.67
CA ALA A 340 -3.21 22.15 -30.67
C ALA A 340 -3.05 22.95 -31.97
N THR A 341 -3.52 22.40 -33.08
CA THR A 341 -3.48 23.07 -34.40
C THR A 341 -4.79 22.93 -35.15
N GLY A 342 -5.01 23.84 -36.11
CA GLY A 342 -6.19 23.85 -36.98
C GLY A 342 -7.40 24.56 -36.38
N ILE A 343 -7.27 25.16 -35.19
CA ILE A 343 -8.37 25.84 -34.49
C ILE A 343 -8.89 26.96 -35.40
N THR A 344 -10.21 27.01 -35.55
CA THR A 344 -10.86 27.97 -36.45
C THR A 344 -11.67 28.94 -35.63
N ASP A 345 -11.29 30.21 -35.70
CA ASP A 345 -12.00 31.33 -35.08
C ASP A 345 -13.44 31.42 -35.62
N PHE A 346 -14.42 31.02 -34.81
CA PHE A 346 -15.82 31.03 -35.21
C PHE A 346 -16.52 32.32 -34.81
N THR A 347 -16.51 33.29 -35.72
CA THR A 347 -17.15 34.60 -35.54
C THR A 347 -18.67 34.63 -35.83
N GLY A 348 -19.30 33.45 -35.95
CA GLY A 348 -20.68 33.30 -36.42
C GLY A 348 -21.74 33.53 -35.33
N ASN A 349 -22.85 34.20 -35.70
CA ASN A 349 -24.05 34.36 -34.85
C ASN A 349 -24.94 33.09 -34.82
N GLN A 350 -24.36 31.90 -34.77
CA GLN A 350 -25.20 30.70 -34.56
C GLN A 350 -25.56 30.59 -33.09
N ASN A 351 -26.80 30.16 -32.81
CA ASN A 351 -27.21 29.73 -31.48
C ASN A 351 -27.21 28.20 -31.45
N PHE A 352 -26.08 27.53 -31.18
CA PHE A 352 -26.09 26.13 -30.75
C PHE A 352 -26.96 25.99 -29.48
N LYS A 353 -27.86 25.01 -29.49
CA LYS A 353 -28.75 24.74 -28.37
C LYS A 353 -27.95 24.18 -27.19
N ASP A 354 -28.22 24.71 -26.00
CA ASP A 354 -27.69 24.22 -24.73
C ASP A 354 -28.07 22.76 -24.48
N TRP A 355 -27.15 21.97 -23.89
CA TRP A 355 -27.43 20.59 -23.48
C TRP A 355 -27.77 20.46 -21.98
N ASN A 356 -27.69 21.51 -21.16
CA ASN A 356 -28.13 21.45 -19.76
C ASN A 356 -28.72 22.78 -19.28
N SER A 357 -29.90 22.76 -18.67
CA SER A 357 -30.08 23.56 -17.44
C SER A 357 -29.06 23.00 -16.44
N ASP A 358 -27.97 23.64 -16.05
CA ASP A 358 -27.72 25.07 -15.90
C ASP A 358 -26.33 25.45 -16.45
N VAL A 359 -26.30 26.03 -17.66
CA VAL A 359 -25.25 26.86 -18.32
C VAL A 359 -23.87 26.14 -18.48
N GLN A 360 -23.24 26.02 -19.66
CA GLN A 360 -22.57 27.12 -20.35
C GLN A 360 -22.34 26.78 -21.82
N ARG A 361 -23.17 27.34 -22.67
CA ARG A 361 -22.69 27.88 -23.93
C ARG A 361 -22.53 29.38 -23.74
N GLN A 362 -21.31 29.88 -23.81
CA GLN A 362 -21.15 31.24 -24.30
C GLN A 362 -20.79 31.14 -25.79
N LYS A 363 -21.46 31.98 -26.56
CA LYS A 363 -21.13 32.19 -27.96
C LYS A 363 -19.64 32.63 -28.00
N ASP A 364 -18.90 32.15 -29.00
CA ASP A 364 -17.48 32.50 -29.21
C ASP A 364 -16.53 31.80 -28.21
N TYR A 365 -16.61 30.49 -28.01
CA TYR A 365 -15.59 29.69 -27.30
C TYR A 365 -15.05 28.60 -28.22
N ASP A 366 -13.95 28.85 -28.91
CA ASP A 366 -13.28 27.87 -29.78
C ASP A 366 -12.31 26.96 -29.00
N TYR A 367 -12.01 27.35 -27.76
CA TYR A 367 -11.21 26.61 -26.80
C TYR A 367 -11.85 26.73 -25.41
N ILE A 368 -11.93 25.61 -24.68
CA ILE A 368 -12.37 25.57 -23.28
C ILE A 368 -11.54 24.53 -22.52
N LEU A 369 -11.03 24.91 -21.36
CA LEU A 369 -10.27 24.06 -20.46
C LEU A 369 -10.98 23.96 -19.10
N PHE A 370 -11.09 22.74 -18.59
CA PHE A 370 -11.59 22.44 -17.26
C PHE A 370 -10.54 21.69 -16.44
N VAL A 371 -10.44 22.02 -15.15
CA VAL A 371 -9.59 21.34 -14.17
C VAL A 371 -10.43 20.99 -12.94
N ASN A 372 -10.68 19.70 -12.69
CA ASN A 372 -11.40 19.15 -11.52
C ASN A 372 -12.83 19.68 -11.24
N GLY A 373 -13.35 20.54 -12.09
CA GLY A 373 -14.58 21.30 -11.90
C GLY A 373 -15.50 21.27 -13.11
N ASN A 374 -16.68 21.85 -12.93
CA ASN A 374 -17.65 22.13 -14.01
C ASN A 374 -17.57 23.58 -14.52
N GLU A 375 -16.77 24.42 -13.88
CA GLU A 375 -16.50 25.79 -14.34
C GLU A 375 -15.23 25.79 -15.21
N PRO A 376 -15.22 26.51 -16.35
CA PRO A 376 -14.02 26.66 -17.15
C PRO A 376 -12.89 27.31 -16.35
N TYR A 377 -11.73 26.67 -16.37
CA TYR A 377 -10.48 27.23 -15.87
C TYR A 377 -9.95 28.31 -16.82
N ASP A 378 -10.06 28.06 -18.13
CA ASP A 378 -9.74 29.01 -19.19
C ASP A 378 -10.61 28.78 -20.42
N TYR A 379 -10.79 29.81 -21.24
CA TYR A 379 -11.49 29.72 -22.52
C TYR A 379 -11.06 30.87 -23.44
N ASP A 380 -11.11 30.62 -24.75
CA ASP A 380 -10.80 31.64 -25.76
C ASP A 380 -11.76 31.53 -26.95
N GLY A 381 -12.24 32.67 -27.40
CA GLY A 381 -13.14 32.82 -28.55
C GLY A 381 -12.47 33.12 -29.86
N SER A 382 -11.18 33.47 -29.85
CA SER A 382 -10.39 33.65 -31.07
C SER A 382 -8.95 33.16 -30.86
N PRO A 383 -8.76 31.89 -30.42
CA PRO A 383 -7.43 31.32 -30.22
C PRO A 383 -6.64 31.28 -31.53
N SER A 384 -5.33 31.37 -31.40
CA SER A 384 -4.43 31.13 -32.53
C SER A 384 -4.70 29.76 -33.17
N SER A 385 -4.74 29.72 -34.50
CA SER A 385 -4.81 28.45 -35.26
C SER A 385 -3.73 27.44 -34.89
N ASN A 386 -2.59 27.90 -34.35
CA ASN A 386 -1.58 27.11 -33.68
C ASN A 386 -1.54 27.53 -32.21
N PHE A 387 -2.17 26.76 -31.34
CA PHE A 387 -2.29 27.00 -29.92
C PHE A 387 -1.15 26.29 -29.19
N ASN A 388 -0.42 27.02 -28.35
CA ASN A 388 0.61 26.47 -27.49
C ASN A 388 0.69 27.33 -26.22
N ILE A 389 0.10 26.85 -25.13
CA ILE A 389 0.01 27.59 -23.87
C ILE A 389 0.40 26.66 -22.71
N SER A 390 1.14 27.21 -21.75
CA SER A 390 1.45 26.56 -20.48
C SER A 390 0.73 27.27 -19.33
N TYR A 391 0.06 26.50 -18.48
CA TYR A 391 -0.70 26.95 -17.33
C TYR A 391 -0.07 26.43 -16.03
N ASN A 392 -0.08 27.25 -14.98
CA ASN A 392 0.19 26.78 -13.62
C ASN A 392 -1.15 26.42 -12.97
N ILE A 393 -1.40 25.11 -12.82
CA ILE A 393 -2.65 24.58 -12.29
C ILE A 393 -2.54 24.17 -10.81
N SER A 394 -1.46 24.54 -10.13
CA SER A 394 -1.15 24.05 -8.78
C SER A 394 -2.27 24.32 -7.75
N SER A 395 -2.99 25.44 -7.88
CA SER A 395 -4.11 25.80 -6.98
C SER A 395 -5.36 24.93 -7.16
N GLU A 396 -5.48 24.26 -8.31
CA GLU A 396 -6.66 23.47 -8.66
C GLU A 396 -6.49 21.98 -8.38
N LEU A 397 -5.26 21.56 -8.09
CA LEU A 397 -4.92 20.16 -7.83
C LEU A 397 -5.44 19.71 -6.46
N ILE A 398 -5.92 18.46 -6.42
CA ILE A 398 -6.43 17.81 -5.19
C ILE A 398 -5.71 16.49 -4.94
N GLU A 399 -5.67 16.07 -3.67
CA GLU A 399 -5.15 14.78 -3.20
C GLU A 399 -6.12 13.62 -3.52
N SER A 400 -6.39 13.41 -4.81
CA SER A 400 -7.26 12.33 -5.30
C SER A 400 -7.10 12.17 -6.81
N THR A 401 -8.13 11.66 -7.48
CA THR A 401 -8.31 11.71 -8.93
C THR A 401 -8.43 13.16 -9.38
N ASN A 402 -7.46 13.60 -10.17
CA ASN A 402 -7.49 14.85 -10.90
C ASN A 402 -7.89 14.59 -12.36
N VAL A 403 -8.72 15.46 -12.93
CA VAL A 403 -9.25 15.35 -14.28
C VAL A 403 -9.10 16.68 -15.00
N ILE A 404 -8.39 16.65 -16.13
CA ILE A 404 -8.30 17.75 -17.08
C ILE A 404 -9.15 17.41 -18.28
N THR A 405 -10.01 18.33 -18.70
CA THR A 405 -10.77 18.18 -19.94
C THR A 405 -10.58 19.41 -20.81
N VAL A 406 -10.29 19.18 -22.08
CA VAL A 406 -10.10 20.25 -23.05
C VAL A 406 -11.01 20.04 -24.25
N PHE A 407 -11.57 21.14 -24.75
CA PHE A 407 -12.41 21.20 -25.94
C PHE A 407 -11.78 22.19 -26.95
N PHE A 408 -11.75 21.79 -28.21
CA PHE A 408 -11.33 22.62 -29.33
C PHE A 408 -12.35 22.53 -30.45
N ASN A 409 -12.86 23.68 -30.90
CA ASN A 409 -13.84 23.79 -31.97
C ASN A 409 -15.11 22.92 -31.80
N ASN A 410 -15.41 22.54 -30.56
CA ASN A 410 -16.58 21.77 -30.20
C ASN A 410 -17.05 22.05 -28.78
N TYR A 411 -18.28 21.64 -28.51
CA TYR A 411 -18.77 21.44 -27.15
C TYR A 411 -19.88 20.39 -27.18
N GLY A 412 -19.73 19.33 -26.37
CA GLY A 412 -20.64 18.19 -26.37
C GLY A 412 -20.69 17.49 -27.74
N ASP A 413 -21.88 17.45 -28.35
CA ASP A 413 -22.13 16.89 -29.70
C ASP A 413 -22.34 17.98 -30.76
N THR A 414 -21.72 19.15 -30.58
CA THR A 414 -21.70 20.20 -31.60
C THR A 414 -20.25 20.53 -32.00
N CYS A 415 -20.01 20.72 -33.30
CA CYS A 415 -18.76 21.23 -33.84
C CYS A 415 -18.93 22.47 -34.71
N TRP A 416 -17.81 23.13 -34.98
CA TRP A 416 -17.68 24.20 -35.97
C TRP A 416 -16.23 24.29 -36.46
N GLY A 417 -15.99 25.13 -37.47
CA GLY A 417 -14.70 25.19 -38.18
C GLY A 417 -14.53 24.04 -39.18
N GLY A 418 -13.76 24.26 -40.24
CA GLY A 418 -13.64 23.31 -41.37
C GLY A 418 -12.23 22.73 -41.57
N ASN A 419 -11.32 23.00 -40.65
CA ASN A 419 -9.92 22.57 -40.73
C ASN A 419 -9.71 21.29 -39.91
N THR A 420 -8.75 20.44 -40.29
CA THR A 420 -8.36 19.33 -39.41
C THR A 420 -7.84 19.87 -38.08
N ILE A 421 -8.47 19.48 -36.97
CA ILE A 421 -8.02 19.81 -35.61
C ILE A 421 -7.07 18.71 -35.14
N GLU A 422 -5.92 19.09 -34.59
CA GLU A 422 -4.98 18.14 -33.97
C GLU A 422 -4.61 18.62 -32.58
N LEU A 423 -4.98 17.87 -31.54
CA LEU A 423 -4.43 17.96 -30.19
C LEU A 423 -3.17 17.11 -30.15
N LYS A 424 -2.01 17.75 -30.09
CA LYS A 424 -0.73 17.05 -30.20
C LYS A 424 -0.26 16.58 -28.84
N ALA A 425 0.23 15.35 -28.78
CA ALA A 425 0.95 14.82 -27.63
C ALA A 425 1.90 13.70 -28.08
N ASP A 426 3.09 13.66 -27.52
CA ASP A 426 4.04 12.58 -27.74
C ASP A 426 4.82 12.29 -26.45
N SER A 427 4.48 11.19 -25.78
CA SER A 427 5.16 10.77 -24.55
C SER A 427 6.56 10.22 -24.79
N VAL A 428 6.89 9.74 -25.99
CA VAL A 428 8.21 9.19 -26.33
C VAL A 428 9.19 10.33 -26.58
N ALA A 429 8.78 11.32 -27.39
CA ALA A 429 9.55 12.54 -27.60
C ALA A 429 9.47 13.52 -26.42
N GLN A 430 8.54 13.28 -25.49
CA GLN A 430 8.22 14.15 -24.36
C GLN A 430 7.80 15.58 -24.77
N THR A 431 6.98 15.70 -25.82
CA THR A 431 6.54 16.97 -26.40
C THR A 431 5.01 17.06 -26.52
N GLY A 432 4.48 18.25 -26.80
CA GLY A 432 3.06 18.48 -27.01
C GLY A 432 2.29 18.67 -25.70
N SER A 433 1.09 18.11 -25.63
CA SER A 433 0.15 18.32 -24.52
C SER A 433 0.37 17.32 -23.40
N TYR A 434 0.61 17.83 -22.18
CA TYR A 434 0.84 17.02 -20.99
C TYR A 434 0.55 17.80 -19.71
N VAL A 435 0.37 17.07 -18.61
CA VAL A 435 0.39 17.59 -17.24
C VAL A 435 1.66 17.08 -16.56
N GLU A 436 2.47 17.98 -16.03
CA GLU A 436 3.57 17.65 -15.13
C GLU A 436 3.17 18.00 -13.71
N VAL A 437 3.18 17.00 -12.83
CA VAL A 437 3.02 17.21 -11.39
C VAL A 437 4.31 16.88 -10.69
N SER A 438 4.59 17.61 -9.62
CA SER A 438 5.68 17.31 -8.73
C SER A 438 5.25 17.48 -7.29
N TYR A 439 5.58 16.53 -6.42
CA TYR A 439 5.15 16.52 -5.03
C TYR A 439 6.16 15.80 -4.15
N ASP A 440 6.20 16.16 -2.88
CA ASP A 440 7.00 15.48 -1.87
C ASP A 440 6.12 14.40 -1.24
N MET A 441 6.69 13.21 -1.07
CA MET A 441 6.04 12.10 -0.39
C MET A 441 7.03 11.48 0.59
N GLU A 442 6.59 11.29 1.83
CA GLU A 442 7.31 10.45 2.77
C GLU A 442 6.96 9.00 2.42
N TYR A 443 7.75 8.39 1.53
CA TYR A 443 7.47 7.03 1.08
C TYR A 443 7.34 6.08 2.28
N PRO A 444 6.16 5.48 2.53
CA PRO A 444 5.98 4.55 3.64
C PRO A 444 6.58 3.17 3.35
N TYR A 445 7.18 2.97 2.17
CA TYR A 445 7.68 1.68 1.73
C TYR A 445 8.80 1.16 2.62
N LYS A 446 8.49 0.11 3.40
CA LYS A 446 9.48 -0.65 4.14
C LYS A 446 10.44 -1.29 3.15
N PHE A 447 11.73 -0.95 3.27
CA PHE A 447 12.80 -1.64 2.57
C PHE A 447 12.65 -3.17 2.73
N GLY A 448 12.85 -3.93 1.66
CA GLY A 448 12.71 -5.39 1.68
C GLY A 448 11.28 -5.91 1.44
N SER A 449 10.56 -5.30 0.48
CA SER A 449 9.26 -5.82 0.02
C SER A 449 9.17 -5.77 -1.53
N LEU A 450 8.42 -6.71 -2.12
CA LEU A 450 8.12 -6.74 -3.55
C LEU A 450 6.75 -6.14 -3.81
N LYS A 451 6.63 -5.36 -4.89
CA LYS A 451 5.39 -4.76 -5.34
C LYS A 451 4.65 -5.72 -6.28
N PHE A 452 3.36 -5.87 -6.06
CA PHE A 452 2.46 -6.62 -6.92
C PHE A 452 1.32 -5.74 -7.40
N ASN A 453 0.82 -6.02 -8.59
CA ASN A 453 -0.37 -5.40 -9.15
C ASN A 453 -1.35 -6.49 -9.61
N LYS A 454 -2.60 -6.38 -9.19
CA LYS A 454 -3.70 -7.31 -9.52
C LYS A 454 -4.91 -6.55 -10.04
N VAL A 455 -5.68 -7.22 -10.88
CA VAL A 455 -6.89 -6.73 -11.51
C VAL A 455 -8.04 -7.66 -11.14
N GLN A 456 -9.14 -7.07 -10.67
CA GLN A 456 -10.38 -7.77 -10.38
C GLN A 456 -11.54 -7.13 -11.14
N GLU A 457 -12.17 -7.88 -12.03
CA GLU A 457 -13.35 -7.43 -12.78
C GLU A 457 -14.61 -7.34 -11.91
N PHE A 458 -15.59 -6.58 -12.38
CA PHE A 458 -16.89 -6.49 -11.72
C PHE A 458 -17.68 -7.76 -12.05
N ASN A 459 -18.19 -8.43 -11.02
CA ASN A 459 -18.84 -9.74 -11.18
C ASN A 459 -20.33 -9.66 -11.59
N ASP A 460 -20.87 -8.45 -11.76
CA ASP A 460 -22.28 -8.21 -12.06
C ASP A 460 -22.49 -7.88 -13.54
N GLY A 461 -23.66 -8.26 -14.07
CA GLY A 461 -24.06 -7.87 -15.43
C GLY A 461 -24.23 -6.34 -15.57
N PRO A 462 -24.48 -5.85 -16.80
CA PRO A 462 -24.66 -4.42 -17.04
C PRO A 462 -25.78 -3.82 -16.17
N ASP A 463 -25.43 -2.87 -15.29
CA ASP A 463 -26.38 -2.18 -14.40
C ASP A 463 -25.98 -0.71 -14.22
N LYS A 464 -26.91 0.13 -13.77
CA LYS A 464 -26.66 1.54 -13.43
C LYS A 464 -25.91 1.67 -12.10
N GLU A 465 -26.04 0.65 -11.27
CA GLU A 465 -25.52 0.55 -9.92
C GLU A 465 -24.80 -0.79 -9.81
N VAL A 466 -23.47 -0.76 -9.64
CA VAL A 466 -22.67 -1.98 -9.52
C VAL A 466 -21.87 -1.93 -8.23
N LEU A 467 -21.93 -3.01 -7.47
CA LEU A 467 -21.17 -3.20 -6.24
C LEU A 467 -20.21 -4.36 -6.44
N THR A 468 -18.93 -4.12 -6.21
CA THR A 468 -17.92 -5.18 -6.20
C THR A 468 -17.12 -5.11 -4.89
N ASP A 469 -16.46 -6.20 -4.54
CA ASP A 469 -15.59 -6.28 -3.36
C ASP A 469 -14.25 -6.91 -3.70
N PHE A 470 -13.18 -6.48 -3.02
CA PHE A 470 -11.85 -7.05 -3.17
C PHE A 470 -11.13 -7.14 -1.82
N SER A 471 -10.12 -8.00 -1.74
CA SER A 471 -9.27 -8.16 -0.56
C SER A 471 -7.81 -8.14 -0.97
N PHE A 472 -6.98 -7.48 -0.17
CA PHE A 472 -5.54 -7.65 -0.26
C PHE A 472 -5.15 -9.04 0.26
N PRO A 473 -4.10 -9.68 -0.29
CA PRO A 473 -3.58 -10.92 0.27
C PRO A 473 -3.14 -10.76 1.72
N ASN A 474 -3.27 -11.81 2.53
CA ASN A 474 -2.96 -11.78 3.96
C ASN A 474 -1.47 -11.50 4.24
N GLU A 475 -0.61 -11.83 3.29
CA GLU A 475 0.83 -11.64 3.31
C GLU A 475 1.23 -10.18 3.06
N SER A 476 0.28 -9.34 2.66
CA SER A 476 0.52 -7.93 2.35
C SER A 476 0.86 -7.13 3.60
N VAL A 477 2.00 -6.46 3.59
CA VAL A 477 2.41 -5.54 4.66
C VAL A 477 2.14 -4.08 4.33
N GLN A 478 1.83 -3.79 3.06
CA GLN A 478 1.56 -2.43 2.60
C GLN A 478 0.63 -2.37 1.37
N LYS A 479 -0.18 -1.31 1.28
CA LYS A 479 -1.05 -0.98 0.15
C LYS A 479 -0.23 -0.18 -0.85
N GLY A 480 -0.46 -0.41 -2.13
CA GLY A 480 -0.12 0.53 -3.17
C GLY A 480 -1.40 1.18 -3.71
N ASP A 481 -1.34 1.67 -4.93
CA ASP A 481 -2.46 2.38 -5.52
C ASP A 481 -3.65 1.46 -5.80
N VAL A 482 -4.86 1.99 -5.61
CA VAL A 482 -6.10 1.35 -6.02
C VAL A 482 -6.79 2.24 -7.05
N PHE A 483 -7.19 1.64 -8.18
CA PHE A 483 -7.89 2.32 -9.26
C PHE A 483 -9.14 1.55 -9.67
N VAL A 484 -10.22 2.27 -9.91
CA VAL A 484 -11.43 1.78 -10.59
C VAL A 484 -11.37 2.19 -12.05
N ASN A 485 -11.47 1.23 -12.94
CA ASN A 485 -11.49 1.39 -14.38
C ASN A 485 -12.93 1.15 -14.84
N LEU A 486 -13.72 2.22 -14.96
CA LEU A 486 -15.13 2.10 -15.35
C LEU A 486 -15.26 1.93 -16.86
N VAL A 487 -16.04 0.93 -17.26
CA VAL A 487 -16.45 0.74 -18.64
C VAL A 487 -17.91 1.14 -18.76
N GLN A 488 -18.20 2.10 -19.65
CA GLN A 488 -19.54 2.62 -19.87
C GLN A 488 -19.87 2.68 -21.35
N ARG A 489 -21.15 2.45 -21.70
CA ARG A 489 -21.62 2.60 -23.09
C ARG A 489 -21.66 4.04 -23.57
N SER A 490 -21.86 4.96 -22.64
CA SER A 490 -21.76 6.40 -22.90
C SER A 490 -21.07 7.05 -21.72
N ALA A 491 -20.17 8.00 -21.95
CA ALA A 491 -19.64 8.81 -20.87
C ALA A 491 -20.73 9.78 -20.39
N VAL A 492 -21.32 9.58 -19.20
CA VAL A 492 -22.36 10.52 -18.73
C VAL A 492 -22.07 11.05 -17.33
N ASN A 493 -22.40 10.32 -16.27
CA ASN A 493 -22.34 10.86 -14.91
C ASN A 493 -22.11 9.80 -13.83
N PRO A 494 -20.98 9.07 -13.88
CA PRO A 494 -20.64 8.12 -12.84
C PRO A 494 -20.20 8.83 -11.54
N SER A 495 -20.55 8.20 -10.43
CA SER A 495 -19.99 8.44 -9.10
C SER A 495 -19.43 7.11 -8.59
N VAL A 496 -18.27 7.16 -7.94
CA VAL A 496 -17.60 6.01 -7.34
C VAL A 496 -17.46 6.25 -5.85
N TYR A 497 -17.90 5.27 -5.08
CA TYR A 497 -17.83 5.21 -3.63
C TYR A 497 -16.99 4.01 -3.23
N ALA A 498 -16.20 4.14 -2.16
CA ALA A 498 -15.37 3.05 -1.66
C ALA A 498 -15.25 3.10 -0.15
N GLU A 499 -15.33 1.95 0.51
CA GLU A 499 -15.25 1.84 1.97
C GLU A 499 -15.10 0.38 2.39
N ILE A 500 -14.80 0.13 3.68
CA ILE A 500 -14.79 -1.22 4.26
C ILE A 500 -16.20 -1.72 4.64
N ASN A 501 -17.19 -0.83 4.68
CA ASN A 501 -18.58 -1.16 4.99
C ASN A 501 -19.36 -1.43 3.69
N ASN A 502 -20.39 -2.28 3.79
CA ASN A 502 -21.32 -2.54 2.69
C ASN A 502 -22.74 -2.05 3.06
N PRO A 503 -23.34 -1.11 2.28
CA PRO A 503 -22.76 -0.46 1.11
C PRO A 503 -21.74 0.63 1.50
N PRO A 504 -20.75 0.91 0.64
CA PRO A 504 -19.80 2.00 0.88
C PRO A 504 -20.50 3.37 0.70
N THR A 505 -20.12 4.36 1.49
CA THR A 505 -20.75 5.69 1.49
C THR A 505 -19.79 6.84 1.21
N ASP A 506 -18.49 6.63 1.40
CA ASP A 506 -17.45 7.62 1.14
C ASP A 506 -17.24 7.79 -0.36
N LEU A 507 -17.32 9.05 -0.81
CA LEU A 507 -17.24 9.41 -2.22
C LEU A 507 -15.77 9.54 -2.65
N ALA A 508 -15.29 8.57 -3.43
CA ALA A 508 -13.96 8.63 -4.03
C ALA A 508 -13.92 9.57 -5.24
N TYR A 509 -14.97 9.56 -6.07
CA TYR A 509 -15.05 10.42 -7.25
C TYR A 509 -16.49 10.68 -7.69
N GLN A 510 -16.75 11.89 -8.16
CA GLN A 510 -17.98 12.24 -8.85
C GLN A 510 -17.66 13.00 -10.14
N ASN A 511 -18.17 12.50 -11.26
CA ASN A 511 -18.07 13.23 -12.50
C ASN A 511 -18.87 14.54 -12.42
N LYS A 512 -18.25 15.65 -12.83
CA LYS A 512 -18.88 16.98 -12.83
C LYS A 512 -19.22 17.47 -14.23
N LEU A 513 -18.58 16.90 -15.26
CA LEU A 513 -18.68 17.35 -16.64
C LEU A 513 -19.31 16.27 -17.51
N LEU A 514 -20.37 16.63 -18.23
CA LEU A 514 -21.03 15.70 -19.14
C LEU A 514 -20.02 15.16 -20.17
N LYS A 515 -19.99 13.83 -20.35
CA LYS A 515 -19.09 13.12 -21.29
C LYS A 515 -17.60 13.11 -20.98
N ALA A 516 -17.15 13.83 -19.96
CA ALA A 516 -15.75 13.89 -19.56
C ALA A 516 -15.42 12.88 -18.45
N VAL A 517 -15.84 11.63 -18.63
CA VAL A 517 -15.62 10.58 -17.64
C VAL A 517 -14.19 10.06 -17.76
N PRO A 518 -13.39 10.06 -16.69
CA PRO A 518 -12.03 9.52 -16.72
C PRO A 518 -12.04 8.00 -16.87
N SER A 519 -11.08 7.46 -17.61
CA SER A 519 -10.94 6.01 -17.79
C SER A 519 -10.46 5.30 -16.51
N ASN A 520 -9.73 6.01 -15.64
CA ASN A 520 -9.22 5.50 -14.36
C ASN A 520 -9.53 6.48 -13.23
N ILE A 521 -10.05 5.95 -12.13
CA ILE A 521 -10.44 6.68 -10.92
C ILE A 521 -9.64 6.12 -9.75
N PHE A 522 -8.85 6.95 -9.08
CA PHE A 522 -8.10 6.57 -7.89
C PHE A 522 -9.02 6.44 -6.67
N ILE A 523 -8.84 5.37 -5.90
CA ILE A 523 -9.46 5.16 -4.59
C ILE A 523 -8.42 5.50 -3.52
N PRO A 524 -8.68 6.48 -2.65
CA PRO A 524 -7.74 6.85 -1.62
C PRO A 524 -7.47 5.73 -0.60
N ASP A 525 -6.25 5.71 -0.06
CA ASP A 525 -5.81 4.68 0.88
C ASP A 525 -6.66 4.69 2.16
N THR A 526 -7.12 5.86 2.62
CA THR A 526 -8.00 5.98 3.78
C THR A 526 -9.32 5.22 3.65
N MET A 527 -9.75 4.89 2.42
CA MET A 527 -11.00 4.18 2.13
C MET A 527 -10.84 2.64 2.07
N THR A 528 -9.62 2.12 2.23
CA THR A 528 -9.31 0.69 2.08
C THR A 528 -8.52 0.10 3.25
N SER A 529 -8.55 -1.22 3.45
CA SER A 529 -7.93 -1.94 4.56
C SER A 529 -7.43 -3.34 4.15
N PHE A 530 -6.34 -3.82 4.77
CA PHE A 530 -5.79 -5.17 4.55
C PHE A 530 -6.65 -6.29 5.11
N ASN A 531 -7.23 -6.05 6.29
CA ASN A 531 -7.72 -7.14 7.14
C ASN A 531 -9.20 -7.45 6.92
N THR A 532 -9.78 -6.92 5.85
CA THR A 532 -11.19 -7.05 5.55
C THR A 532 -11.43 -6.94 4.05
N LYS A 533 -12.64 -7.30 3.63
CA LYS A 533 -13.15 -6.96 2.31
C LYS A 533 -13.31 -5.45 2.19
N ASN A 534 -12.91 -4.93 1.04
CA ASN A 534 -13.09 -3.56 0.63
C ASN A 534 -14.20 -3.54 -0.43
N TYR A 535 -15.14 -2.61 -0.32
CA TYR A 535 -16.27 -2.51 -1.22
C TYR A 535 -16.12 -1.28 -2.10
N VAL A 536 -16.42 -1.44 -3.39
CA VAL A 536 -16.47 -0.35 -4.36
C VAL A 536 -17.86 -0.36 -4.99
N PHE A 537 -18.55 0.77 -4.89
CA PHE A 537 -19.85 0.99 -5.49
C PHE A 537 -19.75 2.06 -6.57
N ALA A 538 -20.17 1.73 -7.78
CA ALA A 538 -20.23 2.66 -8.89
C ALA A 538 -21.69 2.88 -9.29
N LEU A 539 -22.08 4.14 -9.40
CA LEU A 539 -23.44 4.57 -9.74
C LEU A 539 -23.38 5.57 -10.91
N ASP A 540 -24.05 5.26 -12.02
CA ASP A 540 -24.34 6.26 -13.05
C ASP A 540 -25.70 6.90 -12.78
N LYS A 541 -25.71 8.21 -12.47
CA LYS A 541 -26.93 8.96 -12.15
C LYS A 541 -27.84 9.20 -13.35
N SER A 542 -27.43 8.78 -14.54
CA SER A 542 -28.21 8.86 -15.78
C SER A 542 -28.93 7.54 -16.09
N ASN A 543 -29.41 7.37 -17.33
CA ASN A 543 -29.98 6.10 -17.80
C ASN A 543 -28.93 5.18 -18.45
N ASN A 544 -27.64 5.44 -18.23
CA ASN A 544 -26.53 4.69 -18.80
C ASN A 544 -26.13 3.48 -17.91
N TYR A 545 -25.52 2.46 -18.51
CA TYR A 545 -25.07 1.26 -17.83
C TYR A 545 -23.56 1.25 -17.63
N ILE A 546 -23.14 0.85 -16.44
CA ILE A 546 -21.79 0.41 -16.12
C ILE A 546 -21.71 -1.07 -16.53
N LEU A 547 -20.66 -1.42 -17.27
CA LEU A 547 -20.51 -2.76 -17.83
C LEU A 547 -19.71 -3.68 -16.90
N PRO A 548 -19.95 -5.01 -16.94
CA PRO A 548 -19.21 -6.03 -16.19
C PRO A 548 -17.70 -5.93 -16.39
N ASP A 549 -17.29 -5.44 -17.57
CA ASP A 549 -15.91 -5.24 -17.95
C ASP A 549 -15.17 -4.19 -17.11
N SER A 550 -15.89 -3.44 -16.27
CA SER A 550 -15.28 -2.55 -15.29
C SER A 550 -14.40 -3.34 -14.34
N ALA A 551 -13.29 -2.76 -13.86
CA ALA A 551 -12.33 -3.49 -13.04
C ALA A 551 -11.64 -2.63 -11.99
N ILE A 552 -11.31 -3.24 -10.85
CA ILE A 552 -10.42 -2.69 -9.84
C ILE A 552 -9.00 -3.15 -10.16
N ASN A 553 -8.06 -2.21 -10.28
CA ASN A 553 -6.64 -2.49 -10.31
C ASN A 553 -6.03 -2.04 -8.98
N TYR A 554 -5.44 -2.96 -8.22
CA TYR A 554 -4.89 -2.65 -6.90
C TYR A 554 -3.49 -3.20 -6.74
N GLU A 555 -2.65 -2.41 -6.08
CA GLU A 555 -1.27 -2.73 -5.80
C GLU A 555 -1.06 -3.06 -4.32
N PHE A 556 -0.12 -3.93 -4.01
CA PHE A 556 0.25 -4.29 -2.64
C PHE A 556 1.71 -4.73 -2.57
N TYR A 557 2.21 -4.86 -1.34
CA TYR A 557 3.61 -5.20 -1.08
C TYR A 557 3.72 -6.41 -0.15
N ILE A 558 4.53 -7.39 -0.57
CA ILE A 558 4.84 -8.60 0.21
C ILE A 558 6.29 -8.48 0.73
N PRO A 559 6.55 -8.71 2.02
CA PRO A 559 7.89 -8.67 2.58
C PRO A 559 8.73 -9.86 2.06
N ILE A 560 10.03 -9.64 1.86
CA ILE A 560 10.91 -10.65 1.21
C ILE A 560 12.02 -11.20 2.08
N SER A 561 12.12 -10.75 3.32
CA SER A 561 13.23 -11.16 4.18
C SER A 561 12.74 -11.50 5.55
N VAL A 562 13.26 -12.61 6.06
CA VAL A 562 13.21 -12.92 7.48
C VAL A 562 14.57 -12.63 8.10
N PRO A 563 14.63 -11.96 9.26
CA PRO A 563 15.88 -11.73 9.96
C PRO A 563 16.46 -13.03 10.52
N PHE A 564 17.66 -12.94 11.11
CA PHE A 564 18.22 -14.03 11.92
C PHE A 564 17.21 -14.46 12.98
N GLY A 565 16.89 -15.75 12.99
CA GLY A 565 15.95 -16.35 13.92
C GLY A 565 16.66 -16.97 15.12
N ASP A 566 16.14 -18.11 15.57
CA ASP A 566 16.70 -18.85 16.69
C ASP A 566 18.12 -19.40 16.40
N VAL A 567 18.85 -19.76 17.46
CA VAL A 567 20.14 -20.45 17.36
C VAL A 567 19.91 -21.96 17.35
N PHE A 568 20.50 -22.63 16.37
CA PHE A 568 20.42 -24.07 16.18
C PHE A 568 21.78 -24.74 16.31
N ASN A 569 21.81 -26.04 16.61
CA ASN A 569 23.06 -26.80 16.75
C ASN A 569 23.80 -26.93 15.41
N THR A 570 23.06 -26.95 14.30
CA THR A 570 23.63 -27.07 12.96
C THR A 570 23.21 -25.93 12.04
N SER A 571 24.07 -25.60 11.06
CA SER A 571 23.74 -24.61 10.03
C SER A 571 22.55 -25.06 9.16
N GLU A 572 22.33 -26.35 9.00
CA GLU A 572 21.22 -26.90 8.21
C GLU A 572 19.89 -26.66 8.90
N GLU A 573 19.79 -26.91 10.20
CA GLU A 573 18.60 -26.60 11.01
C GLU A 573 18.27 -25.10 10.96
N ALA A 574 19.29 -24.24 11.12
CA ALA A 574 19.10 -22.79 11.02
C ALA A 574 18.60 -22.37 9.64
N ASN A 575 19.15 -22.94 8.57
CA ASN A 575 18.71 -22.66 7.20
C ASN A 575 17.28 -23.15 6.93
N ASN A 576 16.93 -24.33 7.42
CA ASN A 576 15.58 -24.88 7.26
C ASN A 576 14.54 -24.02 8.00
N ASP A 577 14.88 -23.53 9.19
CA ASP A 577 14.05 -22.55 9.93
C ASP A 577 13.85 -21.26 9.14
N SER A 578 14.93 -20.65 8.63
CA SER A 578 14.82 -19.38 7.90
C SER A 578 14.04 -19.54 6.58
N ILE A 579 14.17 -20.68 5.90
CA ILE A 579 13.34 -21.03 4.73
C ILE A 579 11.88 -21.16 5.14
N ALA A 580 11.57 -21.92 6.20
CA ALA A 580 10.19 -22.14 6.64
C ALA A 580 9.50 -20.83 7.03
N ARG A 581 10.19 -19.96 7.78
CA ARG A 581 9.69 -18.62 8.12
C ARG A 581 9.50 -17.74 6.88
N LEU A 582 10.40 -17.82 5.89
CA LEU A 582 10.25 -17.06 4.64
C LEU A 582 9.07 -17.57 3.81
N GLN A 583 8.85 -18.88 3.77
CA GLN A 583 7.69 -19.51 3.12
C GLN A 583 6.39 -19.09 3.78
N GLU A 584 6.33 -19.11 5.11
CA GLU A 584 5.18 -18.65 5.89
C GLU A 584 4.92 -17.15 5.65
N LEU A 585 5.97 -16.33 5.63
CA LEU A 585 5.89 -14.89 5.44
C LEU A 585 5.36 -14.50 4.04
N MET A 586 5.83 -15.19 2.99
CA MET A 586 5.48 -14.85 1.60
C MET A 586 4.26 -15.60 1.07
N GLY A 587 3.83 -16.70 1.72
CA GLY A 587 2.67 -17.48 1.33
C GLY A 587 2.72 -17.94 -0.13
N GLU A 588 1.68 -17.63 -0.90
CA GLU A 588 1.60 -17.97 -2.33
C GLU A 588 2.65 -17.26 -3.20
N TYR A 589 3.29 -16.21 -2.69
CA TYR A 589 4.34 -15.43 -3.36
C TYR A 589 5.74 -15.94 -3.06
N TYR A 590 5.88 -17.04 -2.30
CA TYR A 590 7.18 -17.66 -2.10
C TYR A 590 7.74 -18.25 -3.41
N ASN A 591 9.03 -18.08 -3.64
CA ASN A 591 9.75 -18.73 -4.73
C ASN A 591 11.06 -19.35 -4.19
N GLU A 592 11.65 -20.29 -4.93
CA GLU A 592 12.91 -20.95 -4.55
C GLU A 592 14.18 -20.12 -4.85
N ASN A 593 14.04 -18.90 -5.35
CA ASN A 593 15.16 -18.02 -5.70
C ASN A 593 15.44 -17.03 -4.56
N PHE A 594 16.06 -17.53 -3.49
CA PHE A 594 16.42 -16.75 -2.32
C PHE A 594 17.87 -16.99 -1.92
N ASP A 595 18.45 -16.01 -1.24
CA ASP A 595 19.77 -16.12 -0.63
C ASP A 595 19.64 -16.44 0.85
N LEU A 596 20.53 -17.33 1.31
CA LEU A 596 20.71 -17.64 2.71
C LEU A 596 21.99 -17.00 3.22
N SER A 597 21.92 -16.39 4.39
CA SER A 597 23.11 -16.03 5.16
C SER A 597 23.07 -16.74 6.49
N SER A 598 23.93 -17.74 6.65
CA SER A 598 24.16 -18.42 7.93
C SER A 598 25.40 -17.88 8.62
N SER A 599 25.38 -17.77 9.94
CA SER A 599 26.56 -17.38 10.71
C SER A 599 26.64 -18.21 11.98
N SER A 600 27.85 -18.63 12.33
CA SER A 600 28.12 -19.23 13.63
C SER A 600 28.11 -18.12 14.68
N ILE A 601 27.35 -18.33 15.76
CA ILE A 601 27.37 -17.47 16.93
C ILE A 601 28.05 -18.23 18.05
N THR A 602 29.06 -17.59 18.63
CA THR A 602 29.77 -18.03 19.82
C THR A 602 29.81 -16.87 20.78
N ASP A 603 29.42 -17.11 22.04
CA ASP A 603 29.66 -16.16 23.14
C ASP A 603 29.03 -14.76 22.91
N VAL A 604 27.79 -14.71 22.40
CA VAL A 604 27.02 -13.45 22.24
C VAL A 604 25.90 -13.38 23.29
N PRO A 605 26.06 -12.61 24.38
CA PRO A 605 25.07 -12.49 25.45
C PRO A 605 23.79 -11.70 25.08
N THR A 606 23.53 -11.40 23.80
CA THR A 606 22.58 -10.34 23.43
C THR A 606 21.50 -10.72 22.41
N LEU A 607 21.24 -12.00 22.17
CA LEU A 607 20.10 -12.43 21.33
C LEU A 607 18.97 -13.11 22.08
N TRP A 608 19.18 -13.47 23.35
CA TRP A 608 18.19 -14.10 24.20
C TRP A 608 17.79 -13.16 25.33
N GLY A 609 16.53 -13.22 25.75
CA GLY A 609 15.99 -12.39 26.83
C GLY A 609 16.80 -12.51 28.13
N PRO A 610 16.60 -11.59 29.09
CA PRO A 610 17.30 -11.68 30.38
C PRO A 610 16.78 -12.89 31.17
N LEU A 611 17.70 -13.69 31.74
CA LEU A 611 17.41 -14.66 32.78
C LEU A 611 17.29 -13.92 34.12
N ASN A 612 16.11 -13.96 34.74
CA ASN A 612 15.91 -13.40 36.08
C ASN A 612 16.53 -14.32 37.13
N VAL A 613 17.33 -13.75 38.03
CA VAL A 613 17.87 -14.44 39.20
C VAL A 613 17.30 -13.81 40.45
N GLU A 614 16.56 -14.59 41.23
CA GLU A 614 16.00 -14.17 42.51
C GLU A 614 16.78 -14.84 43.65
N VAL A 615 17.38 -14.05 44.53
CA VAL A 615 18.02 -14.49 45.77
C VAL A 615 17.11 -14.11 46.94
N VAL A 616 16.64 -15.12 47.66
CA VAL A 616 15.76 -14.97 48.82
C VAL A 616 16.52 -15.38 50.07
N ILE A 617 16.57 -14.50 51.07
CA ILE A 617 17.23 -14.79 52.35
C ILE A 617 16.22 -14.63 53.49
N TRP A 618 16.25 -15.53 54.47
CA TRP A 618 15.40 -15.42 55.67
C TRP A 618 16.14 -15.81 56.95
N LYS A 619 15.65 -15.37 58.12
CA LYS A 619 16.28 -15.57 59.44
C LYS A 619 15.31 -15.98 60.53
#